data_AF-A0A962Q5D9-F1
#
_entry.id   AF-A0A962Q5D9-F1
#
_cell.length_a   1.000
_cell.length_b   1.000
_cell.length_c   1.000
_cell.angle_alpha   90.00
_cell.angle_beta   90.00
_cell.angle_gamma   90.00
#
_symmetry.space_group_name_H-M   'P 1'
#
loop_
_entity.id
_entity.type
_entity.pdbx_description
1 polymer ?
#
loop_
_entity_poly.entity_id
_entity_poly.type
_entity_poly.pdbx_seq_one_letter_code
_entity_poly.pdbx_strand_id
1 'polypeptide(L)'
;ANMMQPGVFDIDHMGDFNTPGLVFFLTLPGPEDMMKAFDYMLETAQAVSRNLDGDVLDESRSVLSKQSLEHSRQQIRDLERRLLTKAR
;
A
#
# COMPACT_ATOMS: atom_id res chain seq x y z
N ALA A 1 -1.02 2.93 8.29
CA ALA A 1 -1.97 3.48 9.27
C ALA A 1 -2.73 2.35 9.96
N ASN A 2 -3.29 2.59 11.14
CA ASN A 2 -4.19 1.64 11.81
C ASN A 2 -5.52 1.60 11.04
N MET A 3 -6.11 0.42 10.84
CA MET A 3 -7.44 0.30 10.22
C MET A 3 -8.55 0.91 11.09
N MET A 4 -8.36 0.92 12.42
CA MET A 4 -9.30 1.51 13.37
C MET A 4 -9.15 3.03 13.43
N GLN A 5 -10.26 3.76 13.50
CA GLN A 5 -10.23 5.20 13.76
C GLN A 5 -9.62 5.48 15.15
N PRO A 6 -8.73 6.47 15.29
CA PRO A 6 -8.43 7.56 14.34
C PRO A 6 -7.29 7.27 13.34
N GLY A 7 -6.81 6.03 13.23
CA GLY A 7 -5.79 5.61 12.26
C GLY A 7 -4.35 5.71 12.75
N VAL A 8 -4.14 6.09 14.01
CA VAL A 8 -2.83 6.29 14.64
C VAL A 8 -2.41 5.08 15.50
N PHE A 9 -1.14 5.05 15.86
CA PHE A 9 -0.57 4.10 16.83
C PHE A 9 -0.07 4.86 18.03
N ASP A 10 -0.36 4.33 19.22
CA ASP A 10 0.29 4.76 20.45
C ASP A 10 1.55 3.91 20.63
N ILE A 11 2.72 4.55 20.49
CA ILE A 11 4.01 3.87 20.54
C ILE A 11 4.34 3.44 21.97
N ASP A 12 3.90 4.21 22.97
CA ASP A 12 4.19 3.93 24.38
C ASP A 12 3.44 2.68 24.87
N HIS A 13 2.29 2.38 24.26
CA HIS A 13 1.44 1.23 24.60
C HIS A 13 1.37 0.16 23.51
N MET A 14 2.38 0.09 22.63
CA MET A 14 2.34 -0.80 21.46
C MET A 14 2.54 -2.29 21.79
N GLY A 15 3.12 -2.61 22.96
CA GLY A 15 3.42 -3.99 23.36
C GLY A 15 2.19 -4.89 23.48
N ASP A 16 1.06 -4.33 23.94
CA ASP A 16 -0.22 -5.04 24.12
C ASP A 16 -1.25 -4.66 23.03
N PHE A 17 -0.82 -3.88 22.04
CA PHE A 17 -1.70 -3.33 21.02
C PHE A 17 -2.14 -4.41 20.01
N ASN A 18 -3.44 -4.46 19.76
CA ASN A 18 -4.04 -5.32 18.76
C ASN A 18 -4.92 -4.50 17.82
N THR A 19 -4.88 -4.81 16.53
CA THR A 19 -5.74 -4.19 15.53
C THR A 19 -6.26 -5.23 14.53
N PRO A 20 -7.51 -5.09 14.04
CA PRO A 20 -8.02 -5.94 12.96
C PRO A 20 -7.24 -5.83 11.65
N GLY A 21 -6.45 -4.77 11.47
CA GLY A 21 -5.65 -4.63 10.25
C GLY A 21 -4.84 -3.35 10.16
N LEU A 22 -3.96 -3.35 9.17
CA LEU A 22 -3.11 -2.23 8.80
C LEU A 22 -3.46 -1.81 7.38
N VAL A 23 -3.44 -0.50 7.14
CA VAL A 23 -3.67 0.07 5.80
C VAL A 23 -2.38 0.74 5.31
N PHE A 24 -1.90 0.28 4.16
CA PHE A 24 -0.80 0.88 3.42
C PHE A 24 -1.36 1.67 2.25
N PHE A 25 -0.85 2.87 2.02
CA PHE A 25 -1.29 3.72 0.93
C PHE A 25 -0.09 4.50 0.38
N LEU A 26 -0.18 4.82 -0.91
CA LEU A 26 0.81 5.62 -1.62
C LEU A 26 0.08 6.74 -2.35
N THR A 27 0.52 7.97 -2.17
CA THR A 27 -0.04 9.13 -2.87
C THR A 27 0.74 9.39 -4.14
N LEU A 28 0.07 9.32 -5.29
CA LEU A 28 0.64 9.55 -6.61
C LEU A 28 -0.12 10.66 -7.34
N PRO A 29 0.57 11.58 -8.07
CA PRO A 29 2.03 11.67 -8.19
C PRO A 29 2.71 12.24 -6.94
N GLY A 30 4.00 11.99 -6.79
CA GLY A 30 4.79 12.47 -5.65
C GLY A 30 6.21 11.89 -5.62
N PRO A 31 6.37 10.56 -5.60
CA PRO A 31 7.67 9.91 -5.75
C PRO A 31 8.31 10.19 -7.11
N GLU A 32 9.64 10.23 -7.15
CA GLU A 32 10.42 10.33 -8.40
C GLU A 32 10.21 9.12 -9.31
N ASP A 33 10.20 7.92 -8.72
CA ASP A 33 9.85 6.66 -9.39
C ASP A 33 8.61 6.06 -8.69
N MET A 34 7.46 6.22 -9.33
CA MET A 34 6.17 5.81 -8.78
C MET A 34 6.02 4.28 -8.75
N MET A 35 6.56 3.59 -9.76
CA MET A 35 6.53 2.13 -9.82
C MET A 35 7.36 1.52 -8.70
N LYS A 36 8.58 2.03 -8.49
CA LYS A 36 9.46 1.57 -7.43
C LYS A 36 8.90 1.87 -6.04
N ALA A 37 8.25 3.03 -5.86
CA ALA A 37 7.56 3.35 -4.61
C ALA A 37 6.41 2.37 -4.31
N PHE A 38 5.66 1.96 -5.34
CA PHE A 38 4.65 0.91 -5.20
C PHE A 38 5.25 -0.45 -4.84
N ASP A 39 6.36 -0.84 -5.47
CA ASP A 39 7.07 -2.08 -5.16
C ASP A 39 7.52 -2.13 -3.71
N TYR A 40 8.13 -1.05 -3.21
CA TYR A 40 8.53 -0.98 -1.81
C TYR A 40 7.36 -1.01 -0.84
N MET A 41 6.25 -0.36 -1.17
CA MET A 41 5.04 -0.45 -0.35
C MET A 41 4.53 -1.89 -0.27
N LEU A 42 4.46 -2.59 -1.41
CA LEU A 42 4.02 -3.97 -1.49
C LEU A 42 4.93 -4.92 -0.71
N GLU A 43 6.24 -4.81 -0.89
CA GLU A 43 7.23 -5.61 -0.16
C GLU A 43 7.11 -5.40 1.34
N THR A 44 6.90 -4.15 1.78
CA THR A 44 6.69 -3.80 3.18
C THR A 44 5.40 -4.44 3.72
N ALA A 45 4.28 -4.32 2.99
CA ALA A 45 3.01 -4.90 3.41
C ALA A 45 3.10 -6.42 3.55
N GLN A 46 3.77 -7.09 2.61
CA GLN A 46 4.00 -8.54 2.66
C GLN A 46 4.94 -8.94 3.80
N ALA A 47 5.99 -8.16 4.08
CA ALA A 47 6.88 -8.42 5.20
C ALA A 47 6.14 -8.31 6.54
N VAL A 48 5.30 -7.28 6.69
CA VAL A 48 4.48 -7.09 7.89
C VAL A 48 3.45 -8.21 8.05
N SER A 49 2.76 -8.59 6.98
CA SER A 49 1.81 -9.73 7.00
C SER A 49 2.49 -11.03 7.43
N ARG A 50 3.69 -11.34 6.92
CA ARG A 50 4.45 -12.53 7.35
C ARG A 50 4.87 -12.50 8.82
N ASN A 51 5.21 -11.33 9.36
CA ASN A 51 5.65 -11.20 10.75
C ASN A 51 4.48 -11.21 11.75
N LEU A 52 3.26 -10.92 11.28
CA LEU A 52 2.05 -10.83 12.10
C LEU A 52 1.05 -11.95 11.79
N ASP A 53 1.44 -12.96 11.00
CA ASP A 53 0.58 -14.04 10.52
C ASP A 53 -0.76 -13.55 9.93
N GLY A 54 -0.72 -12.45 9.17
CA GLY A 54 -1.88 -11.83 8.53
C GLY A 54 -1.92 -12.01 7.02
N ASP A 55 -3.06 -11.67 6.41
CA ASP A 55 -3.23 -11.66 4.96
C ASP A 55 -2.99 -10.27 4.36
N VAL A 56 -2.47 -10.23 3.13
CA VAL A 56 -2.42 -9.00 2.34
C VAL A 56 -3.68 -8.93 1.47
N LEU A 57 -4.42 -7.83 1.60
CA LEU A 57 -5.65 -7.58 0.86
C LEU A 57 -5.47 -6.42 -0.12
N ASP A 58 -6.24 -6.45 -1.20
CA ASP A 58 -6.35 -5.34 -2.16
C ASP A 58 -7.37 -4.27 -1.70
N GLU A 59 -7.59 -3.24 -2.53
CA GLU A 59 -8.51 -2.13 -2.24
C GLU A 59 -9.96 -2.57 -2.05
N SER A 60 -10.34 -3.74 -2.59
CA SER A 60 -11.67 -4.33 -2.44
C SER A 60 -11.80 -5.20 -1.19
N ARG A 61 -10.73 -5.32 -0.39
CA ARG A 61 -10.59 -6.25 0.75
C ARG A 61 -10.60 -7.72 0.32
N SER A 62 -10.24 -8.00 -0.93
CA SER A 62 -10.03 -9.36 -1.42
C SER A 62 -8.56 -9.76 -1.21
N VAL A 63 -8.29 -11.06 -1.08
CA VAL A 63 -6.92 -11.57 -0.99
C VAL A 63 -6.13 -11.09 -2.21
N LEU A 64 -4.97 -10.50 -1.95
CA LEU A 64 -4.13 -9.94 -2.98
C LEU A 64 -3.73 -11.04 -3.99
N SER A 65 -3.97 -10.76 -5.26
CA SER A 65 -3.68 -11.67 -6.36
C SER A 65 -2.67 -11.08 -7.32
N LYS A 66 -2.07 -11.93 -8.17
CA LYS A 66 -1.22 -11.44 -9.27
C LYS A 66 -1.99 -10.51 -10.21
N GLN A 67 -3.28 -10.77 -10.43
CA GLN A 67 -4.12 -9.95 -11.30
C GLN A 67 -4.35 -8.55 -10.72
N SER A 68 -4.67 -8.43 -9.42
CA SER A 68 -4.86 -7.13 -8.79
C SER A 68 -3.55 -6.33 -8.71
N LEU A 69 -2.43 -7.01 -8.49
CA LEU A 69 -1.10 -6.38 -8.58
C LEU A 69 -0.79 -5.79 -9.95
N GLU A 70 -0.97 -6.56 -11.02
CA GLU A 70 -0.73 -6.07 -12.38
C GLU A 70 -1.70 -4.94 -12.75
N HIS A 71 -2.94 -4.98 -12.25
CA HIS A 71 -3.89 -3.89 -12.40
C HIS A 71 -3.36 -2.59 -11.76
N SER A 72 -2.90 -2.63 -10.50
CA SER A 72 -2.30 -1.45 -9.85
C SER A 72 -1.07 -0.93 -10.60
N ARG A 73 -0.17 -1.81 -11.06
CA ARG A 73 1.00 -1.43 -11.88
C ARG A 73 0.57 -0.74 -13.18
N GLN A 74 -0.48 -1.24 -13.83
CA GLN A 74 -0.98 -0.64 -15.06
C GLN A 74 -1.54 0.77 -14.82
N GLN A 75 -2.27 0.98 -13.72
CA GLN A 75 -2.77 2.30 -13.35
C GLN A 75 -1.63 3.31 -13.13
N ILE A 76 -0.52 2.88 -12.51
CA ILE A 76 0.67 3.72 -12.33
C ILE A 76 1.30 4.10 -13.67
N ARG A 77 1.49 3.13 -14.58
CA ARG A 77 2.03 3.39 -15.93
C ARG A 77 1.14 4.36 -16.72
N ASP A 78 -0.18 4.21 -16.60
CA ASP A 78 -1.13 5.10 -17.27
C ASP A 78 -1.11 6.52 -16.70
N LEU A 79 -0.86 6.65 -15.40
CA LEU A 79 -0.64 7.95 -14.76
C LEU A 79 0.66 8.60 -15.25
N GLU A 80 1.77 7.87 -15.27
CA GLU A 80 3.07 8.34 -15.80
C GLU A 80 2.94 8.86 -17.23
N ARG A 81 2.29 8.09 -18.11
CA ARG A 81 2.03 8.50 -19.51
C ARG A 81 1.23 9.79 -19.57
N ARG A 82 0.17 9.91 -18.76
CA ARG A 82 -0.67 11.14 -18.72
C ARG A 82 0.12 12.36 -18.25
N LEU A 83 1.04 12.19 -17.30
CA LEU A 83 1.88 13.29 -16.81
C LEU A 83 2.89 13.74 -17.87
N LEU A 84 3.51 12.79 -18.57
CA LEU A 84 4.42 13.09 -19.68
C LEU A 84 3.74 13.84 -20.83
N THR A 85 2.49 13.48 -21.16
CA THR A 85 1.73 14.21 -22.19
C THR A 85 1.32 15.62 -21.77
N LYS A 86 1.16 15.88 -20.47
CA LYS A 86 0.80 17.20 -19.93
C LYS A 86 2.00 18.12 -19.71
N ALA A 87 3.20 17.55 -19.58
CA ALA A 87 4.45 18.30 -19.45
C ALA A 87 5.00 18.80 -20.80
N ARG A 88 4.39 18.38 -21.91
CA ARG A 88 4.65 18.88 -23.27
C ARG A 88 3.73 20.03 -23.59
#